data_AF-A0A3N5YJ44-F1
#
_entry.id   AF-A0A3N5YJ44-F1
#
_cell.length_a   1.000
_cell.length_b   1.000
_cell.length_c   1.000
_cell.angle_alpha   90.00
_cell.angle_beta   90.00
_cell.angle_gamma   90.00
#
_symmetry.space_group_name_H-M   'P 1'
#
loop_
_entity.id
_entity.type
_entity.pdbx_description
1 polymer ?
#
loop_
_entity_poly.entity_id
_entity_poly.type
_entity_poly.pdbx_seq_one_letter_code
_entity_poly.pdbx_strand_id
1 'polypeptide(L)'
;MTTRRPPRLALAVLDRWLPDSSPLAGDLTEEFERGRSRRWFWWQVLAALGIAAFRRSDEIRPLRLVDLQPVDAQERSRRRLLRFEPVPLTGTGLPGIGGLGVVALALLVTLLAPVLWFALVASMLAGAAGVLVGVAYSAVNPFIGVQMGIKGLVVMLLGGLGNVPGAMV
;
A
#
# COMPACT_ATOMS: atom_id res chain seq x y z
N MET A 1 -16.77 8.55 -38.95
CA MET A 1 -16.96 8.03 -37.59
C MET A 1 -15.95 6.92 -37.35
N THR A 2 -14.83 7.20 -36.68
CA THR A 2 -13.77 6.19 -36.45
C THR A 2 -14.00 5.50 -35.12
N THR A 3 -14.62 4.31 -35.14
CA THR A 3 -14.86 3.50 -33.93
C THR A 3 -13.53 3.00 -33.35
N ARG A 4 -13.04 3.59 -32.25
CA ARG A 4 -11.85 3.11 -31.55
C ARG A 4 -12.26 1.92 -30.68
N ARG A 5 -11.76 0.72 -31.04
CA ARG A 5 -12.11 -0.51 -30.31
C ARG A 5 -11.57 -0.47 -28.88
N PRO A 6 -12.42 -0.64 -27.84
CA PRO A 6 -11.99 -0.66 -26.45
C PRO A 6 -11.12 -1.91 -26.15
N PRO A 7 -10.23 -1.83 -25.15
CA PRO A 7 -9.42 -2.98 -24.74
C PRO A 7 -10.29 -4.07 -24.10
N ARG A 8 -10.61 -5.12 -24.87
CA ARG A 8 -11.47 -6.25 -24.46
C ARG A 8 -10.98 -6.97 -23.20
N LEU A 9 -9.67 -6.98 -22.96
CA LEU A 9 -9.06 -7.55 -21.75
C LEU A 9 -9.46 -6.81 -20.49
N ALA A 10 -9.55 -5.47 -20.55
CA ALA A 10 -9.88 -4.66 -19.39
C ALA A 10 -11.35 -4.82 -18.99
N LEU A 11 -12.24 -4.99 -19.98
CA LEU A 11 -13.64 -5.36 -19.75
C LEU A 11 -13.79 -6.79 -19.19
N ALA A 12 -13.02 -7.75 -19.71
CA ALA A 12 -13.03 -9.11 -19.20
C ALA A 12 -12.51 -9.20 -17.74
N VAL A 13 -11.55 -8.37 -17.36
CA VAL A 13 -11.11 -8.22 -15.97
C VAL A 13 -12.20 -7.60 -15.10
N LEU A 14 -12.86 -6.54 -15.57
CA LEU A 14 -13.94 -5.90 -14.82
C LEU A 14 -15.12 -6.87 -14.57
N ASP A 15 -15.56 -7.60 -15.60
CA ASP A 15 -16.66 -8.57 -15.51
C ASP A 15 -16.33 -9.78 -14.64
N ARG A 16 -15.07 -10.24 -14.67
CA ARG A 16 -14.62 -11.37 -13.85
C ARG A 16 -14.56 -11.03 -12.36
N TRP A 17 -14.20 -9.80 -12.02
CA TRP A 17 -13.89 -9.40 -10.64
C TRP A 17 -14.97 -8.56 -9.97
N LEU A 18 -15.82 -7.86 -10.74
CA LEU A 18 -17.00 -7.12 -10.27
C LEU A 18 -18.27 -7.57 -11.04
N PRO A 19 -18.99 -8.59 -10.55
CA PRO A 19 -20.34 -8.90 -11.04
C PRO A 19 -21.25 -7.68 -10.78
N ASP A 20 -22.10 -7.30 -11.74
CA ASP A 20 -22.97 -6.10 -11.78
C ASP A 20 -22.32 -4.74 -12.14
N SER A 21 -21.12 -4.75 -12.73
CA SER A 21 -20.44 -3.52 -13.22
C SER A 21 -20.86 -3.05 -14.62
N SER A 22 -21.95 -3.59 -15.18
CA SER A 22 -22.43 -3.24 -16.53
C SER A 22 -22.67 -1.74 -16.79
N PRO A 23 -23.13 -0.91 -15.82
CA PRO A 23 -23.25 0.54 -16.03
C PRO A 23 -21.88 1.23 -16.13
N LEU A 24 -20.91 0.80 -15.31
CA LEU A 24 -19.55 1.35 -15.26
C LEU A 24 -18.74 0.95 -16.51
N ALA A 25 -18.93 -0.28 -16.99
CA ALA A 25 -18.33 -0.77 -18.22
C ALA A 25 -18.80 0.02 -19.45
N GLY A 26 -20.07 0.45 -19.46
CA GLY A 26 -20.66 1.31 -20.50
C GLY A 26 -20.04 2.70 -20.51
N ASP A 27 -20.00 3.37 -19.36
CA ASP A 27 -19.44 4.73 -19.21
C ASP A 27 -17.96 4.80 -19.60
N LEU A 28 -17.14 3.85 -19.13
CA LEU A 28 -15.72 3.78 -19.49
C LEU A 28 -15.50 3.55 -20.99
N THR A 29 -16.40 2.79 -21.64
CA THR A 29 -16.33 2.53 -23.08
C THR A 29 -16.70 3.78 -23.88
N GLU A 30 -17.73 4.52 -23.45
CA GLU A 30 -18.13 5.78 -24.07
C GLU A 30 -17.05 6.86 -23.91
N GLU A 31 -16.42 6.96 -22.73
CA GLU A 31 -15.35 7.94 -22.48
C GLU A 31 -14.04 7.60 -23.23
N PHE A 32 -13.80 6.32 -23.51
CA PHE A 32 -12.70 5.88 -24.37
C PHE A 32 -12.92 6.28 -25.84
N GLU A 33 -14.15 6.21 -26.32
CA GLU A 33 -14.52 6.66 -27.67
C GLU A 33 -14.41 8.18 -27.84
N ARG A 34 -14.55 8.96 -26.76
CA ARG A 34 -14.29 10.42 -26.72
C ARG A 34 -12.81 10.81 -26.84
N GLY A 35 -11.89 9.84 -26.95
CA GLY A 35 -10.48 10.09 -27.29
C GLY A 35 -9.48 9.91 -26.14
N ARG A 36 -9.91 9.37 -24.99
CA ARG A 36 -9.02 9.07 -23.84
C ARG A 36 -8.04 7.93 -24.14
N SER A 37 -6.92 7.94 -23.44
CA SER A 37 -5.81 7.01 -23.68
C SER A 37 -6.04 5.64 -23.04
N ARG A 38 -5.42 4.59 -23.60
CA ARG A 38 -5.49 3.22 -23.06
C ARG A 38 -4.96 3.13 -21.62
N ARG A 39 -3.95 3.94 -21.28
CA ARG A 39 -3.37 4.02 -19.92
C ARG A 39 -4.37 4.59 -18.93
N TRP A 40 -5.15 5.59 -19.34
CA TRP A 40 -6.21 6.16 -18.51
C TRP A 40 -7.31 5.12 -18.23
N PHE A 41 -7.70 4.34 -19.23
CA PHE A 41 -8.68 3.25 -19.06
C PHE A 41 -8.18 2.19 -18.06
N TRP A 42 -6.92 1.78 -18.17
CA TRP A 42 -6.31 0.83 -17.24
C TRP A 42 -6.21 1.36 -15.81
N TRP A 43 -5.94 2.65 -15.64
CA TRP A 43 -5.94 3.29 -14.33
C TRP A 43 -7.34 3.27 -13.71
N GLN A 44 -8.39 3.53 -14.49
CA GLN A 44 -9.77 3.47 -14.01
C GLN A 44 -10.19 2.06 -13.58
N VAL A 45 -9.81 1.03 -14.34
CA VAL A 45 -10.12 -0.37 -14.00
C VAL A 45 -9.41 -0.79 -12.71
N LEU A 46 -8.13 -0.40 -12.54
CA LEU A 46 -7.39 -0.66 -11.32
C LEU A 46 -7.96 0.13 -10.12
N ALA A 47 -8.39 1.36 -10.32
CA ALA A 47 -9.03 2.17 -9.29
C ALA A 47 -10.38 1.55 -8.86
N ALA A 48 -11.21 1.11 -9.81
CA ALA A 48 -12.47 0.43 -9.53
C ALA A 48 -12.24 -0.90 -8.79
N LEU A 49 -11.23 -1.67 -9.19
CA LEU A 49 -10.85 -2.91 -8.53
C LEU A 49 -10.30 -2.67 -7.12
N GLY A 50 -9.51 -1.62 -6.93
CA GLY A 50 -8.98 -1.21 -5.62
C GLY A 50 -10.08 -0.78 -4.65
N ILE A 51 -11.04 0.03 -5.11
CA ILE A 51 -12.19 0.46 -4.31
C ILE A 51 -13.09 -0.74 -3.97
N ALA A 52 -13.33 -1.65 -4.93
CA ALA A 52 -14.11 -2.86 -4.70
C ALA A 52 -13.41 -3.82 -3.73
N ALA A 53 -12.09 -3.97 -3.83
CA ALA A 53 -11.30 -4.77 -2.90
C ALA A 53 -11.32 -4.20 -1.48
N PHE A 54 -11.33 -2.87 -1.36
CA PHE A 54 -11.40 -2.19 -0.06
C PHE A 54 -12.80 -2.27 0.56
N ARG A 55 -13.87 -2.10 -0.24
CA ARG A 55 -15.27 -2.22 0.22
C ARG A 55 -15.71 -3.64 0.54
N ARG A 56 -15.05 -4.67 0.00
CA ARG A 56 -15.37 -6.09 0.28
C ARG A 56 -15.12 -6.50 1.73
N SER A 57 -14.37 -5.69 2.48
CA SER A 57 -14.11 -5.91 3.91
C SER A 57 -15.27 -5.47 4.82
N ASP A 58 -16.22 -4.68 4.31
CA ASP A 58 -17.27 -4.03 5.12
C ASP A 58 -18.71 -4.52 4.84
N GLU A 59 -18.90 -5.56 4.02
CA GLU A 59 -20.26 -6.01 3.67
C GLU A 59 -20.84 -6.98 4.72
N ILE A 60 -21.20 -6.44 5.90
CA ILE A 60 -22.23 -7.04 6.74
C ILE A 60 -23.56 -6.84 6.00
N ARG A 61 -23.96 -7.82 5.17
CA ARG A 61 -25.28 -7.83 4.52
C ARG A 61 -26.39 -7.75 5.59
N PRO A 62 -27.24 -6.71 5.63
CA PRO A 62 -28.55 -6.88 6.23
C PRO A 62 -29.34 -7.81 5.31
N LEU A 63 -29.38 -9.10 5.66
CA LEU A 63 -30.29 -10.02 5.00
C LEU A 63 -31.71 -9.48 5.20
N ARG A 64 -32.39 -9.21 4.08
CA ARG A 64 -33.82 -8.96 3.99
C ARG A 64 -34.53 -10.27 4.38
N LEU A 65 -34.59 -10.57 5.68
CA LEU A 65 -35.38 -11.65 6.27
C LEU A 65 -36.83 -11.19 6.39
N VAL A 66 -37.51 -11.18 5.25
CA VAL A 66 -38.93 -11.50 5.23
C VAL A 66 -38.95 -13.00 4.92
N ASP A 67 -39.48 -13.81 5.85
CA ASP A 67 -39.82 -15.24 5.69
C ASP A 67 -38.86 -16.35 6.16
N LEU A 68 -37.91 -16.12 7.07
CA LEU A 68 -37.25 -17.24 7.75
C LEU A 68 -37.38 -17.14 9.28
N GLN A 69 -38.28 -17.97 9.80
CA GLN A 69 -38.48 -18.23 11.22
C GLN A 69 -37.12 -18.63 11.85
N PRO A 70 -36.68 -17.98 12.94
CA PRO A 70 -35.28 -18.01 13.40
C PRO A 70 -34.81 -19.36 13.96
N VAL A 71 -35.72 -20.28 14.24
CA VAL A 71 -35.41 -21.52 14.97
C VAL A 71 -34.80 -22.60 14.04
N ASP A 72 -35.23 -22.68 12.78
CA ASP A 72 -34.79 -23.74 11.86
C ASP A 72 -33.42 -23.46 11.21
N ALA A 73 -33.07 -22.18 11.04
CA ALA A 73 -31.78 -21.76 10.49
C ALA A 73 -30.62 -21.96 11.48
N GLN A 74 -30.90 -21.82 12.78
CA GLN A 74 -29.88 -21.92 13.84
C GLN A 74 -29.46 -23.38 14.08
N GLU A 75 -30.41 -24.32 14.01
CA GLU A 75 -30.16 -25.76 14.22
C GLU A 75 -29.37 -26.38 13.05
N ARG A 76 -29.67 -25.93 11.81
CA ARG A 76 -28.96 -26.37 10.60
C ARG A 76 -27.52 -25.82 10.55
N SER A 77 -27.32 -24.61 11.07
CA SER A 77 -25.98 -24.00 11.20
C SER A 77 -25.16 -24.71 12.28
N ARG A 78 -25.77 -25.10 13.40
CA ARG A 78 -25.08 -25.81 14.48
C ARG A 78 -24.56 -27.19 14.05
N ARG A 79 -25.34 -27.93 13.26
CA ARG A 79 -24.90 -29.21 12.67
C ARG A 79 -23.82 -29.06 11.60
N ARG A 80 -23.76 -27.92 10.91
CA ARG A 80 -22.79 -27.68 9.83
C ARG A 80 -21.47 -27.08 10.34
N LEU A 81 -21.52 -26.33 11.44
CA LEU A 81 -20.35 -25.74 12.11
C LEU A 81 -19.47 -26.77 12.84
N LEU A 82 -20.02 -27.93 13.22
CA LEU A 82 -19.24 -29.05 13.77
C LEU A 82 -18.44 -29.82 12.71
N ARG A 83 -18.50 -29.43 11.42
CA ARG A 83 -17.73 -30.07 10.32
C ARG A 83 -16.61 -29.22 9.74
N PHE A 84 -16.49 -27.96 10.14
CA PHE A 84 -15.37 -27.12 9.73
C PHE A 84 -14.52 -26.85 10.96
N GLU A 85 -13.66 -27.81 11.30
CA GLU A 85 -12.47 -27.49 12.07
C GLU A 85 -11.72 -26.40 11.30
N PRO A 86 -11.54 -25.19 11.86
CA PRO A 86 -10.69 -24.19 11.23
C PRO A 86 -9.27 -24.73 11.29
N VAL A 87 -8.80 -25.33 10.19
CA VAL A 87 -7.43 -25.86 10.10
C VAL A 87 -6.47 -24.69 10.16
N PRO A 88 -5.68 -24.54 11.24
CA PRO A 88 -4.77 -23.43 11.42
C PRO A 88 -3.53 -23.67 10.56
N LEU A 89 -3.52 -23.16 9.33
CA LEU A 89 -2.38 -23.33 8.40
C LEU A 89 -1.14 -22.50 8.80
N THR A 90 -1.17 -21.79 9.93
CA THR A 90 -0.06 -20.95 10.40
C THR A 90 0.25 -21.07 11.90
N GLY A 91 -0.43 -21.94 12.68
CA GLY A 91 -0.14 -22.14 14.11
C GLY A 91 -0.34 -20.91 15.03
N THR A 92 -0.71 -19.74 14.50
CA THR A 92 -0.95 -18.50 15.26
C THR A 92 -2.44 -18.38 15.60
N GLY A 93 -2.78 -18.43 16.89
CA GLY A 93 -4.17 -18.43 17.40
C GLY A 93 -4.90 -17.08 17.37
N LEU A 94 -4.61 -16.19 16.42
CA LEU A 94 -5.30 -14.90 16.29
C LEU A 94 -6.51 -15.01 15.36
N PRO A 95 -7.76 -14.87 15.86
CA PRO A 95 -8.95 -14.94 15.02
C PRO A 95 -9.01 -13.73 14.07
N GLY A 96 -9.29 -13.96 12.78
CA GLY A 96 -9.57 -12.90 11.81
C GLY A 96 -8.36 -12.34 11.05
N ILE A 97 -7.12 -12.76 11.37
CA ILE A 97 -5.92 -12.39 10.61
C ILE A 97 -5.58 -13.55 9.68
N GLY A 98 -5.90 -13.42 8.40
CA GLY A 98 -5.47 -14.39 7.40
C GLY A 98 -3.93 -14.48 7.35
N GLY A 99 -3.37 -15.65 6.98
CA GLY A 99 -1.92 -15.84 6.90
C GLY A 99 -1.20 -14.83 6.00
N LEU A 100 -1.88 -14.31 4.97
CA LEU A 100 -1.38 -13.22 4.12
C LEU A 100 -1.16 -11.91 4.89
N GLY A 101 -1.98 -11.61 5.90
CA GLY A 101 -1.82 -10.42 6.74
C GLY A 101 -0.58 -10.52 7.62
N VAL A 102 -0.28 -11.71 8.16
CA VAL A 102 0.94 -11.96 8.94
C VAL A 102 2.19 -11.85 8.06
N VAL A 103 2.15 -12.41 6.84
CA VAL A 103 3.26 -12.30 5.89
C VAL A 103 3.47 -10.84 5.44
N ALA A 104 2.39 -10.11 5.14
CA ALA A 104 2.47 -8.70 4.77
C ALA A 104 3.03 -7.84 5.92
N LEU A 105 2.60 -8.10 7.16
CA LEU A 105 3.13 -7.43 8.36
C LEU A 105 4.61 -7.76 8.57
N ALA A 106 4.99 -9.03 8.47
CA ALA A 106 6.38 -9.44 8.61
C ALA A 106 7.27 -8.76 7.56
N LEU A 107 6.83 -8.73 6.29
CA LEU A 107 7.54 -8.06 5.21
C LEU A 107 7.67 -6.55 5.46
N LEU A 108 6.58 -5.90 5.87
CA LEU A 108 6.58 -4.48 6.26
C LEU A 108 7.60 -4.20 7.37
N VAL A 109 7.58 -5.00 8.44
CA VAL A 109 8.48 -4.85 9.59
C VAL A 109 9.92 -5.08 9.16
N THR A 110 10.21 -6.10 8.35
CA THR A 110 11.56 -6.37 7.85
C THR A 110 12.10 -5.22 7.00
N LEU A 111 11.25 -4.55 6.22
CA LEU A 111 11.67 -3.40 5.40
C LEU A 111 11.86 -2.12 6.22
N LEU A 112 10.96 -1.84 7.17
CA LEU A 112 10.95 -0.56 7.89
C LEU A 112 11.83 -0.57 9.13
N ALA A 113 11.92 -1.68 9.85
CA ALA A 113 12.64 -1.74 11.12
C ALA A 113 14.13 -1.35 11.00
N PRO A 114 14.90 -1.79 9.99
CA PRO A 114 16.28 -1.36 9.84
C PRO A 114 16.41 0.14 9.59
N VAL A 115 15.57 0.70 8.72
CA VAL A 115 15.60 2.14 8.37
C VAL A 115 15.33 2.99 9.61
N LEU A 116 14.31 2.64 10.39
CA LEU A 116 13.96 3.35 11.62
C LEU A 116 15.06 3.22 12.67
N TRP A 117 15.65 2.03 12.80
CA TRP A 117 16.77 1.80 13.72
C TRP A 117 17.97 2.68 13.39
N PHE A 118 18.43 2.66 12.13
CA PHE A 118 19.55 3.50 11.69
C PHE A 118 19.22 4.99 11.82
N ALA A 119 18.01 5.41 11.47
CA ALA A 119 17.60 6.81 11.62
C ALA A 119 17.65 7.26 13.09
N LEU A 120 17.20 6.42 14.02
CA LEU A 120 17.22 6.74 15.45
C LEU A 120 18.65 6.86 15.98
N VAL A 121 19.50 5.89 15.70
CA VAL A 121 20.92 5.89 16.14
C VAL A 121 21.69 7.05 15.50
N ALA A 122 21.50 7.29 14.20
CA ALA A 122 22.15 8.41 13.50
C ALA A 122 21.71 9.77 14.06
N SER A 123 20.43 9.94 14.37
CA SER A 123 19.90 11.18 14.93
C SER A 123 20.47 11.46 16.33
N MET A 124 20.60 10.43 17.17
CA MET A 124 21.24 10.56 18.49
C MET A 124 22.71 10.98 18.37
N LEU A 125 23.47 10.33 17.49
CA LEU A 125 24.87 10.65 17.25
C LEU A 125 25.06 12.05 16.65
N ALA A 126 24.21 12.44 15.70
CA ALA A 126 24.21 13.77 15.11
C ALA A 126 23.91 14.86 16.16
N GLY A 127 22.96 14.61 17.06
CA GLY A 127 22.66 15.51 18.19
C GLY A 127 23.87 15.66 19.13
N ALA A 128 24.48 14.55 19.53
CA ALA A 128 25.67 14.57 20.39
C ALA A 128 26.85 15.31 19.73
N ALA A 129 27.10 15.04 18.45
CA ALA A 129 28.12 15.74 17.66
C ALA A 129 27.83 17.25 17.58
N GLY A 130 26.57 17.65 17.39
CA GLY A 130 26.15 19.06 17.38
C GLY A 130 26.45 19.78 18.70
N VAL A 131 26.15 19.13 19.84
CA VAL A 131 26.47 19.68 21.16
C VAL A 131 27.98 19.83 21.35
N LEU A 132 28.77 18.81 21.00
CA LEU A 132 30.24 18.85 21.07
C LEU A 132 30.82 19.99 20.23
N VAL A 133 30.32 20.18 19.01
CA VAL A 133 30.71 21.30 18.14
C VAL A 133 30.35 22.64 18.79
N GLY A 134 29.16 22.77 19.36
CA GLY A 134 28.74 23.99 20.07
C GLY A 134 29.66 24.35 21.24
N VAL A 135 30.12 23.36 22.01
CA VAL A 135 31.06 23.58 23.12
C VAL A 135 32.46 23.91 22.60
N ALA A 136 32.93 23.22 21.56
CA ALA A 136 34.28 23.41 20.99
C ALA A 136 34.47 24.79 20.35
N TYR A 137 33.40 25.39 19.83
CA TYR A 137 33.43 26.73 19.22
C TYR A 137 32.68 27.73 20.10
N SER A 138 33.29 28.12 21.22
CA SER A 138 32.67 29.06 22.18
C SER A 138 32.62 30.53 21.71
N ALA A 139 33.25 30.84 20.57
CA ALA A 139 33.27 32.19 19.98
C ALA A 139 32.80 32.15 18.52
N VAL A 140 31.79 32.96 18.20
CA VAL A 140 31.22 33.06 16.85
C VAL A 140 32.02 34.08 16.04
N ASN A 141 32.78 33.60 15.06
CA ASN A 141 33.40 34.44 14.04
C ASN A 141 32.45 34.49 12.80
N PRO A 142 32.24 35.66 12.16
CA PRO A 142 31.44 35.79 10.94
C PRO A 142 31.73 34.76 9.84
N PHE A 143 32.96 34.25 9.75
CA PHE A 143 33.36 33.27 8.73
C PHE A 143 33.15 31.80 9.11
N ILE A 144 32.61 31.50 10.30
CA ILE A 144 32.43 30.12 10.79
C ILE A 144 31.53 29.26 9.88
N GLY A 145 30.53 29.89 9.25
CA GLY A 145 29.60 29.22 8.35
C GLY A 145 30.27 28.71 7.07
N VAL A 146 31.32 29.38 6.59
CA VAL A 146 32.03 28.96 5.36
C VAL A 146 32.77 27.66 5.61
N GLN A 147 33.49 27.54 6.73
CA GLN A 147 34.25 26.34 7.05
C GLN A 147 33.34 25.14 7.35
N MET A 148 32.25 25.35 8.09
CA MET A 148 31.27 24.28 8.36
C MET A 148 30.50 23.89 7.10
N GLY A 149 30.16 24.86 6.24
CA GLY A 149 29.49 24.63 4.96
C GLY A 149 30.31 23.77 4.01
N ILE A 150 31.63 24.05 3.87
CA ILE A 150 32.51 23.23 3.04
C ILE A 150 32.62 21.80 3.59
N LYS A 151 32.76 21.62 4.91
CA LYS A 151 32.76 20.29 5.53
C LYS A 151 31.46 19.52 5.26
N GLY A 152 30.32 20.19 5.42
CA GLY A 152 29.00 19.60 5.12
C GLY A 152 28.84 19.23 3.65
N LEU A 153 29.31 20.08 2.74
CA LEU A 153 29.28 19.82 1.30
C LEU A 153 30.12 18.60 0.92
N VAL A 154 31.32 18.46 1.48
CA VAL A 154 32.19 17.28 1.26
C VAL A 154 31.53 16.01 1.78
N VAL A 155 30.92 16.03 2.97
CA VAL A 155 30.20 14.89 3.53
C VAL A 155 28.98 14.52 2.68
N MET A 156 28.23 15.51 2.17
CA MET A 156 27.07 15.29 1.30
C MET A 156 27.46 14.69 -0.06
N LEU A 157 28.57 15.15 -0.64
CA LEU A 157 29.14 14.57 -1.88
C LEU A 157 29.54 13.11 -1.69
N LEU A 158 30.29 12.81 -0.63
CA LEU A 158 30.66 11.43 -0.26
C LEU A 158 29.42 10.59 0.10
N GLY A 159 28.41 11.22 0.70
CA GLY A 159 27.14 10.61 1.06
C GLY A 159 26.23 10.24 -0.11
N GLY A 160 26.67 10.46 -1.36
CA GLY A 160 25.99 9.93 -2.55
C GLY A 160 25.33 10.97 -3.43
N LEU A 161 25.56 12.27 -3.22
CA LEU A 161 25.04 13.30 -4.14
C LEU A 161 25.62 13.17 -5.56
N GLY A 162 26.79 12.53 -5.70
CA GLY A 162 27.37 12.16 -6.99
C GLY A 162 26.93 10.80 -7.55
N ASN A 163 26.07 10.04 -6.84
CA ASN A 163 25.67 8.71 -7.27
C ASN A 163 24.61 8.79 -8.37
N VAL A 164 25.04 8.95 -9.63
CA VAL A 164 24.19 8.85 -10.82
C VAL A 164 24.20 7.38 -11.28
N PRO A 165 23.08 6.65 -11.14
CA PRO A 165 22.98 5.27 -11.64
C PRO A 165 23.20 5.27 -13.17
N GLY A 166 24.25 4.60 -13.64
CA GLY A 166 24.62 4.52 -15.06
C GLY A 166 25.75 5.44 -15.51
N ALA A 167 26.42 6.18 -14.62
CA ALA A 167 27.57 7.03 -14.96
C ALA A 167 28.94 6.33 -14.86
N MET A 168 29.02 5.15 -14.23
CA MET A 168 30.22 4.30 -14.28
C MET A 168 29.82 2.88 -14.73
N VAL A 169 30.63 2.30 -15.61
CA VAL A 169 30.60 0.90 -16.05
C VAL A 169 31.22 0.02 -14.98
#